data_AF-A0A968MVG0-F1
#
_entry.id   AF-A0A968MVG0-F1
#
_cell.length_a   1.000
_cell.length_b   1.000
_cell.length_c   1.000
_cell.angle_alpha   90.00
_cell.angle_beta   90.00
_cell.angle_gamma   90.00
#
_symmetry.space_group_name_H-M   'P 1'
#
loop_
_entity.id
_entity.type
_entity.pdbx_description
1 polymer ?
#
loop_
_entity_poly.entity_id
_entity_poly.type
_entity_poly.pdbx_seq_one_letter_code
_entity_poly.pdbx_strand_id
1 'polypeptide(L)'
;IGRFFIAKSYYTSSDCNDCDLCIKSCPVKAIIKIDNRPYWTFKCESCMKCMSNCPKKSIETAHGFVAVVILVFSLIMPLFYLYFDKVFFKIENGILQFLLETAIFFILIALLYRIMHYAMRFKIFERMMVYTSLTRLKFWGRRYKAIRNF
;
A
#
# COMPACT_ATOMS: atom_id res chain seq x y z
N ILE A 1 5.01 -3.19 -15.04
CA ILE A 1 5.36 -3.55 -13.65
C ILE A 1 4.91 -2.46 -12.65
N GLY A 2 5.27 -1.19 -12.84
CA GLY A 2 4.93 -0.11 -11.89
C GLY A 2 3.44 0.04 -11.53
N ARG A 3 2.51 -0.18 -12.48
CA ARG A 3 1.06 -0.09 -12.21
C ARG A 3 0.57 -1.02 -11.10
N PHE A 4 1.18 -2.20 -10.94
CA PHE A 4 0.75 -3.18 -9.95
C PHE A 4 1.10 -2.75 -8.52
N PHE A 5 2.26 -2.12 -8.33
CA PHE A 5 2.64 -1.55 -7.04
C PHE A 5 1.71 -0.41 -6.63
N ILE A 6 1.36 0.47 -7.58
CA ILE A 6 0.41 1.55 -7.33
C ILE A 6 -0.98 1.00 -7.00
N ALA A 7 -1.42 -0.05 -7.67
CA ALA A 7 -2.68 -0.71 -7.34
C ALA A 7 -2.73 -1.15 -5.86
N LYS A 8 -1.63 -1.70 -5.34
CA LYS A 8 -1.54 -2.18 -3.95
C LYS A 8 -1.25 -1.10 -2.93
N SER A 9 -0.92 0.12 -3.35
CA SER A 9 -0.76 1.25 -2.42
C SER A 9 -2.10 1.87 -2.01
N TYR A 10 -3.18 1.65 -2.77
CA TYR A 10 -4.50 2.15 -2.42
C TYR A 10 -5.10 1.41 -1.23
N TYR A 11 -5.65 2.19 -0.31
CA TYR A 11 -6.47 1.69 0.79
C TYR A 11 -7.61 2.67 1.08
N THR A 12 -8.57 2.23 1.89
CA THR A 12 -9.73 3.03 2.26
C THR A 12 -9.70 3.35 3.75
N SER A 13 -9.81 4.64 4.08
CA SER A 13 -9.87 5.20 5.43
C SER A 13 -11.17 4.82 6.16
N SER A 14 -11.25 5.14 7.45
CA SER A 14 -12.48 4.96 8.24
C SER A 14 -13.61 5.91 7.86
N ASP A 15 -13.38 6.88 6.97
CA ASP A 15 -14.38 7.85 6.51
C ASP A 15 -15.30 7.29 5.41
N CYS A 16 -15.01 6.07 4.93
CA CYS A 16 -15.84 5.35 3.96
C CYS A 16 -17.22 5.04 4.54
N ASN A 17 -18.25 5.22 3.72
CA ASN A 17 -19.64 4.90 4.06
C ASN A 17 -20.20 3.75 3.20
N ASP A 18 -19.32 2.93 2.61
CA ASP A 18 -19.63 1.72 1.85
C ASP A 18 -20.66 1.89 0.71
N CYS A 19 -20.72 3.08 0.10
CA CYS A 19 -21.63 3.39 -1.02
C CYS A 19 -21.33 2.64 -2.34
N ASP A 20 -20.23 1.90 -2.41
CA ASP A 20 -19.80 1.08 -3.55
C ASP A 20 -19.62 1.83 -4.90
N LEU A 21 -19.67 3.17 -4.92
CA LEU A 21 -19.47 3.96 -6.13
C LEU A 21 -18.12 3.71 -6.80
N CYS A 22 -17.05 3.58 -6.02
CA CYS A 22 -15.72 3.31 -6.55
C CYS A 22 -15.67 1.96 -7.27
N ILE A 23 -16.36 0.95 -6.73
CA ILE A 23 -16.48 -0.40 -7.30
C ILE A 23 -17.26 -0.33 -8.61
N LYS A 24 -18.45 0.29 -8.59
CA LYS A 24 -19.36 0.38 -9.74
C LYS A 24 -18.79 1.21 -10.90
N SER A 25 -18.04 2.27 -10.60
CA SER A 25 -17.53 3.22 -11.61
C SER A 25 -16.16 2.83 -12.20
N CYS A 26 -15.54 1.76 -11.73
CA CYS A 26 -14.24 1.30 -12.23
C CYS A 26 -14.38 0.67 -13.64
N PRO A 27 -13.82 1.27 -14.71
CA PRO A 27 -14.03 0.77 -16.08
C PRO A 27 -13.44 -0.62 -16.32
N VAL A 28 -12.35 -0.92 -15.61
CA VAL A 28 -11.62 -2.20 -15.70
C VAL A 28 -12.00 -3.20 -14.61
N LYS A 29 -13.05 -2.92 -13.82
CA LYS A 29 -13.54 -3.78 -12.72
C LYS A 29 -12.40 -4.24 -11.79
N ALA A 30 -11.50 -3.31 -11.46
CA ALA A 30 -10.30 -3.60 -10.68
C ALA A 30 -10.49 -3.54 -9.17
N ILE A 31 -11.65 -3.11 -8.69
CA ILE A 31 -11.94 -2.95 -7.26
C ILE A 31 -12.97 -4.01 -6.86
N ILE A 32 -12.66 -4.78 -5.82
CA ILE A 32 -13.55 -5.78 -5.21
C ILE A 32 -13.79 -5.42 -3.74
N LYS A 33 -14.77 -6.04 -3.09
CA LYS A 33 -15.06 -5.84 -1.67
C LYS A 33 -14.46 -6.98 -0.85
N ILE A 34 -13.64 -6.67 0.16
CA ILE A 34 -13.07 -7.62 1.13
C ILE A 34 -13.28 -7.00 2.52
N ASP A 35 -13.84 -7.76 3.47
CA ASP A 35 -14.15 -7.27 4.83
C ASP A 35 -14.95 -5.94 4.82
N ASN A 36 -15.97 -5.86 3.94
CA ASN A 36 -16.75 -4.65 3.66
C ASN A 36 -15.97 -3.43 3.16
N ARG A 37 -14.69 -3.57 2.83
CA ARG A 37 -13.83 -2.47 2.33
C ARG A 37 -13.45 -2.67 0.86
N PRO A 38 -13.29 -1.57 0.09
CA PRO A 38 -12.74 -1.64 -1.26
C PRO A 38 -11.30 -2.15 -1.27
N TYR A 39 -10.99 -3.06 -2.20
CA TYR A 39 -9.69 -3.66 -2.42
C TYR A 39 -9.31 -3.62 -3.91
N TRP A 40 -8.11 -3.12 -4.22
CA TRP A 40 -7.62 -2.97 -5.58
C TRP A 40 -6.83 -4.20 -6.02
N THR A 41 -7.34 -4.86 -7.06
CA THR A 41 -6.71 -6.00 -7.72
C THR A 41 -5.62 -5.55 -8.70
N PHE A 42 -4.86 -6.51 -9.25
CA PHE A 42 -3.84 -6.24 -10.26
C PHE A 42 -4.40 -5.79 -11.62
N LYS A 43 -5.73 -5.76 -11.80
CA LYS A 43 -6.37 -5.17 -12.98
C LYS A 43 -6.36 -3.64 -12.98
N CYS A 44 -5.96 -2.99 -11.87
CA CYS A 44 -5.97 -1.54 -11.76
C CYS A 44 -4.95 -0.92 -12.72
N GLU A 45 -5.40 0.08 -13.49
CA GLU A 45 -4.58 0.86 -14.43
C GLU A 45 -4.11 2.19 -13.83
N SER A 46 -4.32 2.42 -12.53
CA SER A 46 -3.88 3.62 -11.81
C SER A 46 -4.42 4.94 -12.38
N CYS A 47 -5.61 4.92 -12.97
CA CYS A 47 -6.25 6.12 -13.54
C CYS A 47 -6.78 7.12 -12.49
N MET A 48 -6.70 6.80 -11.19
CA MET A 48 -7.11 7.64 -10.06
C MET A 48 -8.60 8.09 -10.04
N LYS A 49 -9.44 7.61 -10.96
CA LYS A 49 -10.86 8.00 -11.06
C LYS A 49 -11.64 7.72 -9.78
N CYS A 50 -11.43 6.54 -9.17
CA CYS A 50 -12.08 6.16 -7.91
C CYS A 50 -11.74 7.14 -6.78
N MET A 51 -10.45 7.51 -6.66
CA MET A 51 -9.97 8.44 -5.65
C MET A 51 -10.53 9.86 -5.86
N SER A 52 -10.59 10.33 -7.11
CA SER A 52 -11.12 11.65 -7.45
C SER A 52 -12.62 11.78 -7.23
N ASN A 53 -13.37 10.71 -7.54
CA ASN A 53 -14.83 10.73 -7.50
C ASN A 53 -15.41 10.38 -6.12
N CYS A 54 -14.59 9.83 -5.20
CA CYS A 54 -15.04 9.42 -3.87
C CYS A 54 -15.65 10.62 -3.11
N PRO A 55 -16.95 10.58 -2.77
CA PRO A 55 -17.62 11.69 -2.08
C PRO A 55 -17.07 11.95 -0.69
N LYS A 56 -16.76 10.87 0.04
CA LYS A 56 -16.16 10.90 1.37
C LYS A 56 -14.65 11.16 1.34
N LYS A 57 -14.07 11.15 0.14
CA LYS A 57 -12.64 11.30 -0.09
C LYS A 57 -11.79 10.38 0.81
N SER A 58 -12.28 9.14 0.99
CA SER A 58 -11.73 8.14 1.92
C SER A 58 -10.70 7.21 1.27
N ILE A 59 -10.47 7.32 -0.03
CA ILE A 59 -9.49 6.50 -0.74
C ILE A 59 -8.14 7.21 -0.68
N GLU A 60 -7.14 6.52 -0.12
CA GLU A 60 -5.82 7.06 0.19
C GLU A 60 -4.70 6.15 -0.34
N THR A 61 -3.47 6.64 -0.36
CA THR A 61 -2.29 5.91 -0.83
C THR A 61 -1.27 5.73 0.29
N ALA A 62 -0.72 4.53 0.43
CA ALA A 62 0.09 4.13 1.58
C ALA A 62 1.56 4.60 1.51
N HIS A 63 1.82 5.90 1.28
CA HIS A 63 3.19 6.44 1.22
C HIS A 63 3.97 6.22 2.51
N GLY A 64 3.34 6.45 3.67
CA GLY A 64 3.94 6.16 4.97
C GLY A 64 4.37 4.69 5.11
N PHE A 65 3.56 3.75 4.60
CA PHE A 65 3.92 2.33 4.62
C PHE A 65 5.15 2.03 3.76
N VAL A 66 5.27 2.65 2.58
CA VAL A 66 6.47 2.49 1.74
C VAL A 66 7.72 2.95 2.49
N ALA A 67 7.66 4.09 3.18
CA ALA A 67 8.77 4.56 4.00
C ALA A 67 9.12 3.57 5.13
N VAL A 68 8.11 2.99 5.80
CA VAL A 68 8.31 1.96 6.83
C VAL A 68 8.98 0.71 6.25
N VAL A 69 8.53 0.22 5.10
CA VAL A 69 9.15 -0.94 4.42
C VAL A 69 10.63 -0.68 4.15
N ILE A 70 10.98 0.50 3.63
CA ILE A 70 12.37 0.88 3.34
C ILE A 70 13.19 0.90 4.63
N LEU A 71 12.71 1.59 5.67
CA LEU A 71 13.43 1.68 6.96
C LEU A 71 13.64 0.31 7.60
N VAL A 72 12.60 -0.53 7.61
CA VAL A 72 12.68 -1.88 8.17
C VAL A 72 13.65 -2.75 7.37
N PHE A 73 13.63 -2.66 6.03
CA PHE A 73 14.57 -3.39 5.19
C PHE A 73 16.02 -2.94 5.44
N SER A 74 16.26 -1.62 5.52
CA SER A 74 17.58 -1.05 5.81
C SER A 74 18.14 -1.46 7.18
N LEU A 75 17.29 -1.75 8.16
CA LEU A 75 17.70 -2.23 9.48
C LEU A 75 17.87 -3.75 9.52
N ILE A 76 16.98 -4.50 8.87
CA ILE A 76 16.98 -5.97 8.90
C ILE A 76 18.15 -6.54 8.09
N MET A 77 18.46 -5.98 6.92
CA MET A 77 19.50 -6.55 6.03
C MET A 77 20.88 -6.64 6.68
N PRO A 78 21.44 -5.56 7.29
CA PRO A 78 22.75 -5.64 7.92
C PRO A 78 22.77 -6.63 9.09
N LEU A 79 21.69 -6.68 9.89
CA LEU A 79 21.56 -7.64 10.98
C LEU A 79 21.53 -9.07 10.45
N PHE A 80 20.75 -9.32 9.39
CA PHE A 80 20.68 -10.62 8.75
C PHE A 80 22.07 -11.11 8.34
N TYR A 81 22.86 -10.30 7.61
CA TYR A 81 24.21 -10.68 7.21
C TYR A 81 25.16 -10.86 8.38
N LEU A 82 25.07 -10.00 9.40
CA LEU A 82 25.91 -10.12 10.61
C LEU A 82 25.71 -11.45 11.35
N TYR A 83 24.48 -11.97 11.38
CA TYR A 83 24.18 -13.27 11.99
C TYR A 83 24.41 -14.44 11.03
N PHE A 84 24.05 -14.30 9.75
CA PHE A 84 24.19 -15.35 8.75
C PHE A 84 25.65 -15.74 8.54
N ASP A 85 26.54 -14.76 8.37
CA ASP A 85 27.97 -14.99 8.15
C ASP A 85 28.65 -15.67 9.36
N LYS A 86 28.13 -15.46 10.57
CA LYS A 86 28.64 -16.10 11.79
C LYS A 86 28.24 -17.56 11.93
N VAL A 87 27.07 -17.93 11.42
CA VAL A 87 26.48 -19.27 11.62
C VAL A 87 26.72 -20.19 10.42
N PHE A 88 26.76 -19.62 9.22
CA PHE A 88 26.86 -20.37 7.98
C PHE A 88 28.18 -20.09 7.26
N PHE A 89 28.14 -19.34 6.17
CA PHE A 89 29.29 -19.00 5.35
C PHE A 89 29.06 -17.65 4.70
N LYS A 90 30.14 -16.96 4.35
CA LYS A 90 30.07 -15.68 3.66
C LYS A 90 29.63 -15.88 2.22
N ILE A 91 28.62 -15.14 1.79
CA ILE A 91 28.16 -15.16 0.40
C ILE A 91 29.05 -14.21 -0.42
N GLU A 92 29.93 -14.76 -1.25
CA GLU A 92 30.83 -13.96 -2.11
C GLU A 92 30.23 -13.66 -3.49
N ASN A 93 29.30 -14.50 -3.95
CA ASN A 93 28.68 -14.35 -5.26
C ASN A 93 27.61 -13.26 -5.23
N GLY A 94 27.87 -12.15 -5.92
CA GLY A 94 26.95 -11.00 -5.99
C GLY A 94 25.57 -11.33 -6.59
N ILE A 95 25.47 -12.31 -7.49
CA ILE A 95 24.16 -12.73 -8.06
C ILE A 95 23.35 -13.47 -6.99
N LEU A 96 23.98 -14.38 -6.25
CA LEU A 96 23.32 -15.11 -5.18
C LEU A 96 22.86 -14.16 -4.07
N GLN A 97 23.72 -13.20 -3.71
CA GLN A 97 23.36 -12.13 -2.77
C GLN A 97 22.14 -11.35 -3.26
N PHE A 98 22.15 -10.86 -4.50
CA PHE A 98 21.04 -10.10 -5.06
C PHE A 98 19.71 -10.89 -5.08
N LEU A 99 19.76 -12.16 -5.46
CA LEU A 99 18.57 -13.04 -5.48
C LEU A 99 18.02 -13.24 -4.06
N LEU A 100 18.90 -13.45 -3.08
CA LEU A 100 18.53 -13.64 -1.69
C LEU A 100 17.93 -12.36 -1.09
N GLU A 101 18.55 -11.20 -1.29
CA GLU A 101 18.03 -9.91 -0.84
C GLU A 101 16.67 -9.61 -1.45
N THR A 102 16.50 -9.88 -2.75
CA THR A 102 15.23 -9.70 -3.47
C THR A 102 14.15 -10.61 -2.90
N ALA A 103 14.47 -11.88 -2.63
CA ALA A 103 13.53 -12.82 -2.03
C ALA A 103 13.08 -12.36 -0.64
N ILE A 104 14.02 -11.94 0.22
CA ILE A 104 13.69 -11.44 1.56
C ILE A 104 12.87 -10.16 1.47
N PHE A 105 13.19 -9.25 0.55
CA PHE A 105 12.42 -8.01 0.35
C PHE A 105 10.95 -8.29 0.01
N PHE A 106 10.68 -9.23 -0.90
CA PHE A 106 9.30 -9.60 -1.25
C PHE A 106 8.57 -10.28 -0.09
N ILE A 107 9.24 -11.14 0.67
CA ILE A 107 8.68 -11.77 1.88
C ILE A 107 8.34 -10.69 2.92
N LEU A 108 9.27 -9.77 3.18
CA LEU A 108 9.12 -8.66 4.12
C LEU A 108 7.92 -7.78 3.72
N ILE A 109 7.82 -7.38 2.45
CA ILE A 109 6.68 -6.62 1.93
C ILE A 109 5.37 -7.38 2.17
N ALA A 110 5.31 -8.68 1.83
CA ALA A 110 4.10 -9.46 1.98
C ALA A 110 3.65 -9.55 3.45
N LEU A 111 4.59 -9.74 4.38
CA LEU A 111 4.32 -9.73 5.82
C LEU A 111 3.86 -8.37 6.32
N LEU A 112 4.63 -7.31 6.03
CA LEU A 112 4.30 -5.95 6.45
C LEU A 112 2.96 -5.48 5.85
N TYR A 113 2.64 -5.88 4.62
CA TYR A 113 1.36 -5.56 3.98
C TYR A 113 0.19 -6.18 4.74
N ARG A 114 0.30 -7.47 5.14
CA ARG A 114 -0.72 -8.12 5.97
C ARG A 114 -0.85 -7.44 7.33
N ILE A 115 0.27 -7.10 7.96
CA ILE A 115 0.28 -6.37 9.24
C ILE A 115 -0.40 -5.02 9.10
N MET A 116 -0.07 -4.24 8.07
CA MET A 116 -0.70 -2.95 7.79
C MET A 116 -2.22 -3.09 7.64
N HIS A 117 -2.69 -4.04 6.82
CA HIS A 117 -4.12 -4.27 6.62
C HIS A 117 -4.85 -4.69 7.90
N TYR A 118 -4.21 -5.50 8.75
CA TYR A 118 -4.73 -5.84 10.06
C TYR A 118 -4.76 -4.62 11.00
N ALA A 119 -3.66 -3.85 11.05
CA ALA A 119 -3.51 -2.70 11.93
C ALA A 119 -4.46 -1.55 11.59
N MET A 120 -4.87 -1.41 10.32
CA MET A 120 -5.89 -0.44 9.89
C MET A 120 -7.27 -0.64 10.55
N ARG A 121 -7.51 -1.77 11.25
CA ARG A 121 -8.69 -1.95 12.09
C ARG A 121 -8.67 -1.04 13.33
N PHE A 122 -7.50 -0.58 13.77
CA PHE A 122 -7.36 0.33 14.90
C PHE A 122 -7.35 1.79 14.42
N LYS A 123 -8.25 2.60 14.97
CA LYS A 123 -8.46 4.01 14.56
C LYS A 123 -7.19 4.86 14.64
N ILE A 124 -6.36 4.68 15.66
CA ILE A 124 -5.12 5.44 15.83
C ILE A 124 -4.16 5.18 14.66
N PHE A 125 -3.95 3.91 14.33
CA PHE A 125 -3.08 3.49 13.24
C PHE A 125 -3.62 3.96 11.89
N GLU A 126 -4.92 3.82 11.67
CA GLU A 126 -5.59 4.31 10.46
C GLU A 126 -5.39 5.82 10.28
N ARG A 127 -5.60 6.64 11.32
CA ARG A 127 -5.38 8.08 11.20
C ARG A 127 -3.93 8.44 10.91
N MET A 128 -2.96 7.77 11.55
CA MET A 128 -1.54 7.93 11.24
C MET A 128 -1.24 7.63 9.77
N MET A 129 -1.77 6.53 9.24
CA MET A 129 -1.63 6.15 7.82
C MET A 129 -2.22 7.23 6.90
N VAL A 130 -3.38 7.78 7.22
CA VAL A 130 -4.00 8.84 6.39
C VAL A 130 -3.19 10.15 6.48
N TYR A 131 -2.59 10.51 7.61
CA TYR A 131 -1.72 11.69 7.68
C TYR A 131 -0.43 11.52 6.87
N THR A 132 0.16 10.32 6.91
CA THR A 132 1.40 10.00 6.17
C THR A 132 1.15 9.62 4.71
N SER A 133 -0.11 9.59 4.27
CA SER A 133 -0.48 9.28 2.88
C SER A 133 -0.15 10.39 1.88
N LEU A 134 0.14 11.62 2.34
CA LEU A 134 0.37 12.84 1.52
C LEU A 134 -0.83 13.29 0.66
N THR A 135 -1.88 12.48 0.53
CA THR A 135 -3.06 12.72 -0.31
C THR A 135 -3.93 13.88 0.18
N ARG A 136 -3.79 14.27 1.45
CA ARG A 136 -4.47 15.43 2.04
C ARG A 136 -3.85 16.76 1.63
N LEU A 137 -2.62 16.75 1.13
CA LEU A 137 -1.91 17.97 0.77
C LEU A 137 -2.55 18.59 -0.49
N LYS A 138 -2.61 19.93 -0.54
CA LYS A 138 -3.28 20.67 -1.63
C LYS A 138 -2.76 20.29 -3.03
N PHE A 139 -1.49 19.88 -3.15
CA PHE A 139 -0.90 19.47 -4.42
C PHE A 139 -1.38 18.09 -4.90
N TRP A 140 -1.73 17.18 -3.98
CA TRP A 140 -2.30 15.86 -4.30
C TRP A 140 -3.77 15.91 -4.68
N GLY A 141 -4.42 17.05 -4.45
CA GLY A 141 -5.82 17.18 -4.73
C GLY A 141 -6.24 18.62 -4.83
N ARG A 142 -6.51 19.04 -6.07
CA ARG A 142 -7.92 19.33 -6.27
C ARG A 142 -8.64 17.98 -6.42
N ARG A 143 -9.52 17.63 -5.48
CA ARG A 143 -10.42 16.46 -5.57
C ARG A 143 -11.67 16.95 -6.34
N TYR A 144 -11.45 17.45 -7.57
CA TYR A 144 -12.33 18.37 -8.31
C TYR A 144 -13.72 17.81 -8.65
N LYS A 145 -13.86 16.48 -8.67
CA LYS A 145 -15.03 15.78 -9.20
C LYS A 145 -15.66 14.78 -8.22
N ALA A 146 -15.53 15.04 -6.91
CA ALA A 146 -16.26 14.26 -5.92
C ALA A 146 -17.76 14.32 -6.22
N ILE A 147 -18.39 13.14 -6.36
CA ILE A 147 -19.81 13.04 -6.67
C ILE A 147 -20.59 13.55 -5.44
N ARG A 148 -21.42 14.58 -5.62
CA ARG A 148 -22.11 15.24 -4.47
C ARG A 148 -23.46 14.61 -4.15
N ASN A 149 -24.14 14.04 -5.15
CA ASN A 149 -25.45 13.40 -5.02
C ASN A 149 -25.31 11.93 -5.42
N PHE A 150 -25.42 11.00 -4.47
CA PHE A 150 -25.22 9.58 -4.68
C PHE A 150 -25.95 8.72 -3.65
#